data_AF-A0A7Y4U3K5-F1
#
_entry.id   AF-A0A7Y4U3K5-F1
#
_cell.length_a   1.000
_cell.length_b   1.000
_cell.length_c   1.000
_cell.angle_alpha   90.00
_cell.angle_beta   90.00
_cell.angle_gamma   90.00
#
_symmetry.space_group_name_H-M   'P 1'
#
loop_
_entity.id
_entity.type
_entity.pdbx_description
1 polymer ?
#
loop_
_entity_poly.entity_id
_entity_poly.type
_entity_poly.pdbx_seq_one_letter_code
_entity_poly.pdbx_strand_id
1 'polypeptide(L)'
;MSLTFHQLHPHFVAEARGIDLRHAHDRETLETLRAGMDTYAVLVFRDQPLSNDEHLAFAQRFDGQWHTKTGISALQKNRFGNEALADVSNVDENGDILKPDDRRRMYGLGNR
;
A
#
# COMPACT_ATOMS: atom_id res chain seq x y z
N MET A 1 -16.71 12.84 -12.82
CA MET A 1 -17.03 12.88 -11.38
C MET A 1 -15.77 13.33 -10.68
N SER A 2 -15.84 14.35 -9.83
CA SER A 2 -14.67 14.99 -9.23
C SER A 2 -14.19 14.20 -8.01
N LEU A 3 -12.87 13.98 -7.92
CA LEU A 3 -12.19 13.53 -6.72
C LEU A 3 -12.53 14.48 -5.55
N THR A 4 -12.89 13.92 -4.40
CA THR A 4 -13.21 14.69 -3.19
C THR A 4 -12.54 14.08 -1.96
N PHE A 5 -12.25 14.90 -0.96
CA PHE A 5 -11.62 14.47 0.29
C PHE A 5 -12.58 14.73 1.47
N HIS A 6 -12.90 13.66 2.20
CA HIS A 6 -13.68 13.74 3.43
C HIS A 6 -12.76 13.53 4.63
N GLN A 7 -12.49 14.59 5.39
CA GLN A 7 -11.59 14.53 6.53
C GLN A 7 -12.14 13.59 7.61
N LEU A 8 -11.32 12.62 8.05
CA LEU A 8 -11.71 11.60 9.03
C LEU A 8 -11.22 11.92 10.45
N HIS A 9 -10.17 12.72 10.58
CA HIS A 9 -9.63 13.12 11.87
C HIS A 9 -9.25 14.61 11.88
N PRO A 10 -9.41 15.35 13.00
CA PRO A 10 -9.27 16.81 13.02
C PRO A 10 -7.91 17.36 12.56
N HIS A 11 -6.85 16.57 12.70
CA HIS A 11 -5.48 17.00 12.41
C HIS A 11 -4.85 16.39 11.14
N PHE A 12 -5.36 15.25 10.68
CA PHE A 12 -4.80 14.47 9.59
C PHE A 12 -5.83 13.42 9.15
N VAL A 13 -5.52 12.62 8.12
CA VAL A 13 -6.39 11.61 7.51
C VAL A 13 -7.61 12.18 6.79
N ALA A 14 -7.73 11.87 5.50
CA ALA A 14 -8.96 12.04 4.75
C ALA A 14 -9.28 10.79 3.93
N GLU A 15 -10.57 10.54 3.71
CA GLU A 15 -11.07 9.57 2.76
C GLU A 15 -11.18 10.21 1.37
N ALA A 16 -10.49 9.63 0.39
CA ALA A 16 -10.59 10.04 -1.01
C ALA A 16 -11.75 9.29 -1.69
N ARG A 17 -12.70 10.04 -2.24
CA ARG A 17 -13.92 9.49 -2.87
C ARG A 17 -14.03 9.89 -4.33
N GLY A 18 -14.73 9.06 -5.10
CA GLY A 18 -15.00 9.31 -6.52
C GLY A 18 -13.82 8.99 -7.43
N ILE A 19 -12.90 8.12 -6.99
CA ILE A 19 -11.72 7.71 -7.73
C ILE A 19 -11.58 6.18 -7.73
N ASP A 20 -11.15 5.65 -8.88
CA ASP A 20 -10.70 4.27 -9.04
C ASP A 20 -9.21 4.27 -9.38
N LEU A 21 -8.39 3.72 -8.49
CA LEU A 21 -6.92 3.77 -8.61
C LEU A 21 -6.39 2.97 -9.79
N ARG A 22 -7.18 2.01 -10.31
CA ARG A 22 -6.83 1.27 -11.53
C ARG A 22 -6.77 2.17 -12.75
N HIS A 23 -7.61 3.21 -12.76
CA HIS A 23 -7.80 4.11 -13.89
C HIS A 23 -7.21 5.51 -13.67
N ALA A 24 -6.61 5.77 -12.50
CA ALA A 24 -5.92 7.03 -12.19
C ALA A 24 -4.58 7.11 -12.96
N HIS A 25 -4.66 7.57 -14.20
CA HIS A 25 -3.54 7.68 -15.13
C HIS A 25 -3.18 9.12 -15.50
N ASP A 26 -4.13 10.04 -15.39
CA ASP A 26 -3.89 11.45 -15.72
C ASP A 26 -3.09 12.14 -14.62
N ARG A 27 -2.20 13.04 -15.06
CA ARG A 27 -1.32 13.78 -14.15
C ARG A 27 -2.10 14.66 -13.19
N GLU A 28 -3.18 15.29 -13.64
CA GLU A 28 -3.99 16.19 -12.82
C GLU A 28 -4.56 15.50 -11.58
N THR A 29 -5.08 14.28 -11.75
CA THR A 29 -5.57 13.45 -10.65
C THR A 29 -4.45 13.09 -9.69
N LEU A 30 -3.27 12.68 -10.18
CA LEU A 30 -2.12 12.34 -9.34
C LEU A 30 -1.62 13.55 -8.53
N GLU A 31 -1.54 14.73 -9.14
CA GLU A 31 -1.17 15.96 -8.43
C GLU A 31 -2.24 16.35 -7.40
N THR A 32 -3.53 16.13 -7.70
CA THR A 32 -4.61 16.36 -6.74
C THR A 32 -4.52 15.43 -5.54
N LEU A 33 -4.20 14.15 -5.75
CA LEU A 33 -3.93 13.20 -4.68
C LEU A 33 -2.70 13.59 -3.87
N ARG A 34 -1.65 14.12 -4.52
CA ARG A 34 -0.43 14.59 -3.84
C ARG A 34 -0.74 15.76 -2.94
N ALA A 35 -1.44 16.77 -3.44
CA ALA A 35 -1.90 17.91 -2.64
C ALA A 35 -2.81 17.46 -1.47
N GLY A 36 -3.62 16.42 -1.69
CA GLY A 36 -4.40 15.76 -0.63
C GLY A 36 -3.50 15.16 0.45
N MET A 37 -2.43 14.45 0.08
CA MET A 37 -1.45 13.94 1.05
C MET A 37 -0.65 15.05 1.74
N ASP A 38 -0.30 16.13 1.04
CA ASP A 38 0.37 17.28 1.67
C ASP A 38 -0.50 17.95 2.74
N THR A 39 -1.83 17.94 2.55
CA THR A 39 -2.80 18.53 3.48
C THR A 39 -3.15 17.57 4.64
N TYR A 40 -3.43 16.30 4.32
CA TYR A 40 -4.00 15.35 5.27
C TYR A 40 -3.01 14.30 5.77
N ALA A 41 -1.77 14.26 5.25
CA ALA A 41 -0.73 13.25 5.47
C ALA A 41 -1.08 11.80 5.03
N VAL A 42 -2.33 11.38 5.23
CA VAL A 42 -2.83 10.03 4.96
C VAL A 42 -4.12 10.14 4.16
N LEU A 43 -4.20 9.38 3.08
CA LEU A 43 -5.43 9.20 2.30
C LEU A 43 -5.94 7.77 2.41
N VAL A 44 -7.23 7.62 2.68
CA VAL A 44 -7.94 6.33 2.73
C VAL A 44 -8.75 6.18 1.46
N PHE A 45 -8.53 5.08 0.74
CA PHE A 45 -9.31 4.71 -0.44
C PHE A 45 -10.14 3.46 -0.10
N ARG A 46 -11.46 3.57 -0.17
CA ARG A 46 -12.37 2.44 0.02
C ARG A 46 -12.62 1.71 -1.30
N ASP A 47 -12.96 0.43 -1.19
CA ASP A 47 -13.45 -0.41 -2.30
C ASP A 47 -12.54 -0.41 -3.54
N GLN A 48 -11.24 -0.60 -3.32
CA GLN A 48 -10.23 -0.70 -4.37
C GLN A 48 -9.80 -2.17 -4.55
N PRO A 49 -10.49 -2.98 -5.38
CA PRO A 49 -10.11 -4.35 -5.65
C PRO A 49 -8.92 -4.41 -6.62
N LEU A 50 -7.75 -3.99 -6.14
CA LEU A 50 -6.50 -4.00 -6.91
C LEU A 50 -5.90 -5.40 -6.91
N SER A 51 -5.59 -5.91 -8.11
CA SER A 51 -4.61 -6.99 -8.24
C SER A 51 -3.23 -6.49 -7.80
N ASN A 52 -2.32 -7.44 -7.56
CA ASN A 52 -0.93 -7.12 -7.26
C ASN A 52 -0.33 -6.19 -8.33
N ASP A 53 -0.47 -6.54 -9.61
CA ASP A 53 0.07 -5.75 -10.72
C ASP A 53 -0.56 -4.36 -10.83
N GLU A 54 -1.85 -4.21 -10.54
CA GLU A 54 -2.51 -2.89 -10.56
C GLU A 54 -2.07 -2.01 -9.38
N HIS A 55 -1.95 -2.58 -8.18
CA HIS A 55 -1.40 -1.87 -7.01
C HIS A 55 0.00 -1.38 -7.33
N LEU A 56 0.81 -2.26 -7.91
CA LEU A 56 2.14 -1.96 -8.36
C LEU A 56 2.19 -0.84 -9.39
N ALA A 57 1.41 -0.97 -10.45
CA ALA A 57 1.35 0.04 -11.49
C ALA A 57 0.90 1.40 -10.94
N PHE A 58 -0.03 1.44 -9.99
CA PHE A 58 -0.45 2.68 -9.34
C PHE A 58 0.68 3.32 -8.53
N ALA A 59 1.36 2.55 -7.67
CA ALA A 59 2.47 3.05 -6.86
C ALA A 59 3.58 3.67 -7.73
N GLN A 60 3.94 3.01 -8.84
CA GLN A 60 4.95 3.52 -9.79
C GLN A 60 4.54 4.83 -10.48
N ARG A 61 3.24 5.01 -10.77
CA ARG A 61 2.72 6.27 -11.33
C ARG A 61 2.82 7.40 -10.34
N PHE A 62 2.67 7.10 -9.06
CA PHE A 62 2.68 8.10 -8.00
C PHE A 62 4.08 8.68 -7.78
N ASP A 63 5.10 7.83 -7.60
CA ASP A 63 6.51 8.25 -7.59
C ASP A 63 7.50 7.07 -7.80
N GLY A 64 8.52 7.31 -8.63
CA GLY A 64 9.89 6.84 -8.39
C GLY A 64 10.23 5.34 -8.48
N GLN A 65 11.51 5.06 -8.21
CA GLN A 65 12.10 3.72 -8.22
C GLN A 65 11.79 2.98 -6.92
N TRP A 66 11.60 1.68 -7.05
CA TRP A 66 11.13 0.85 -5.97
C TRP A 66 12.28 0.29 -5.17
N HIS A 67 12.14 0.30 -3.86
CA HIS A 67 13.02 -0.46 -2.98
C HIS A 67 12.61 -1.93 -3.03
N THR A 68 13.27 -2.70 -3.90
CA THR A 68 12.97 -4.12 -4.14
C THR A 68 13.56 -5.06 -3.09
N LYS A 69 14.30 -4.56 -2.09
CA LYS A 69 14.96 -5.39 -1.07
C LYS A 69 14.82 -4.78 0.32
N THR A 70 13.64 -4.91 0.93
CA THR A 70 13.37 -4.40 2.28
C THR A 70 13.18 -5.54 3.29
N GLY A 71 13.93 -5.48 4.40
CA GLY A 71 13.70 -6.27 5.61
C GLY A 71 13.58 -7.80 5.41
N ILE A 72 12.37 -8.35 5.64
CA ILE A 72 12.04 -9.79 5.60
C ILE A 72 12.33 -10.44 4.25
N SER A 73 12.37 -9.68 3.15
CA SER A 73 12.71 -10.25 1.84
C SER A 73 14.13 -10.83 1.78
N ALA A 74 15.01 -10.45 2.72
CA ALA A 74 16.33 -11.06 2.91
C ALA A 74 16.28 -12.43 3.62
N LEU A 75 15.19 -12.77 4.30
CA LEU A 75 15.01 -14.02 5.05
C LEU A 75 14.31 -15.11 4.23
N GLN A 76 13.41 -14.73 3.31
CA GLN A 76 12.69 -15.68 2.47
C GLN A 76 12.21 -15.01 1.17
N LYS A 77 12.07 -15.82 0.10
CA LYS A 77 11.46 -15.37 -1.15
C LYS A 77 10.04 -14.90 -0.92
N ASN A 78 9.69 -13.81 -1.59
CA ASN A 78 8.36 -13.25 -1.60
C ASN A 78 7.35 -14.22 -2.24
N ARG A 79 6.26 -14.55 -1.54
CA ARG A 79 5.21 -15.44 -2.06
C ARG A 79 4.43 -14.88 -3.25
N PHE A 80 4.45 -13.56 -3.46
CA PHE A 80 3.81 -12.90 -4.59
C PHE A 80 4.68 -12.88 -5.85
N GLY A 81 5.89 -13.44 -5.80
CA GLY A 81 6.80 -13.49 -6.96
C GLY A 81 7.43 -12.15 -7.36
N ASN A 82 7.09 -11.06 -6.65
CA ASN A 82 7.64 -9.73 -6.90
C ASN A 82 8.13 -9.12 -5.57
N GLU A 83 9.45 -8.95 -5.43
CA GLU A 83 10.07 -8.42 -4.19
C GLU A 83 9.70 -6.96 -3.89
N ALA A 84 9.12 -6.26 -4.85
CA ALA A 84 8.65 -4.89 -4.70
C ALA A 84 7.33 -4.81 -3.88
N LEU A 85 6.63 -5.94 -3.66
CA LEU A 85 5.50 -6.06 -2.73
C LEU A 85 5.98 -6.51 -1.36
N ALA A 86 6.00 -5.66 -0.34
CA ALA A 86 6.28 -6.14 1.01
C ALA A 86 5.13 -7.05 1.53
N ASP A 87 5.44 -8.29 1.89
CA ASP A 87 4.47 -9.19 2.54
C ASP A 87 4.44 -8.94 4.05
N VAL A 88 3.53 -8.06 4.46
CA VAL A 88 3.31 -7.67 5.87
C VAL A 88 2.20 -8.48 6.54
N SER A 89 1.92 -9.69 6.03
CA SER A 89 0.86 -10.55 6.56
C SER A 89 1.33 -11.40 7.75
N ASN A 90 0.36 -11.99 8.44
CA ASN A 90 0.56 -12.97 9.50
C ASN A 90 0.37 -14.42 9.00
N VAL A 91 0.43 -14.66 7.69
CA VAL A 91 0.22 -15.97 7.05
C VAL A 91 1.42 -16.36 6.18
N ASP A 92 1.60 -17.65 5.95
CA ASP A 92 2.67 -18.19 5.11
C ASP A 92 2.28 -18.28 3.61
N GLU A 93 3.15 -18.91 2.81
CA GLU A 93 2.93 -19.17 1.38
C GLU A 93 1.75 -20.09 1.07
N ASN A 94 1.30 -20.92 2.02
CA ASN A 94 0.13 -21.79 1.88
C ASN A 94 -1.16 -21.10 2.36
N GLY A 95 -1.03 -19.92 2.97
CA GLY A 95 -2.14 -19.19 3.59
C GLY A 95 -2.40 -19.57 5.04
N ASP A 96 -1.55 -20.41 5.64
CA ASP A 96 -1.68 -20.80 7.04
C ASP A 96 -1.11 -19.71 7.97
N ILE A 97 -1.70 -19.56 9.15
CA ILE A 97 -1.22 -18.59 10.14
C ILE A 97 0.19 -18.96 10.60
N LEU A 98 1.08 -17.97 10.60
CA LEU A 98 2.46 -18.14 11.07
C LEU A 98 2.48 -18.61 12.54
N LYS A 99 3.26 -19.66 12.80
CA LYS A 99 3.42 -20.20 14.14
C LYS A 99 4.09 -19.19 15.08
N PRO A 100 3.86 -19.30 16.40
CA PRO A 100 4.39 -18.34 17.35
C PRO A 100 5.91 -18.14 17.32
N ASP A 101 6.65 -19.20 17.02
CA ASP A 101 8.10 -19.32 16.96
C ASP A 101 8.69 -19.05 15.56
N ASP A 102 7.85 -18.73 14.56
CA ASP A 102 8.31 -18.40 13.21
C ASP A 102 9.15 -17.12 13.22
N ARG A 103 10.34 -17.17 12.62
CA ARG A 103 11.27 -16.03 12.55
C ARG A 103 10.66 -14.80 11.88
N ARG A 104 9.76 -14.98 10.91
CA ARG A 104 9.03 -13.89 10.24
C ARG A 104 8.12 -13.17 11.22
N ARG A 105 7.38 -13.94 12.04
CA ARG A 105 6.53 -13.39 13.10
C ARG A 105 7.37 -12.67 14.16
N MET A 106 8.51 -13.24 14.56
CA MET A 106 9.42 -12.63 15.52
C MET A 106 10.01 -11.31 15.03
N TYR A 107 10.37 -11.21 13.75
CA TYR A 107 10.81 -9.94 13.14
C TYR A 107 9.68 -8.89 13.16
N GLY A 108 8.46 -9.29 12.81
CA GLY A 108 7.30 -8.40 12.79
C GLY A 108 6.88 -7.85 14.17
N LEU A 109 7.33 -8.45 15.28
CA LEU A 109 7.06 -7.93 16.64
C LEU A 109 7.67 -6.55 16.88
N GLY A 110 8.69 -6.13 16.11
CA GLY A 110 9.26 -4.79 16.21
C GLY A 110 8.32 -3.67 15.71
N ASN A 111 7.22 -4.01 15.01
CA ASN A 111 6.23 -3.07 14.49
C ASN A 111 5.01 -2.89 15.41
N ARG A 112 5.04 -3.48 16.61
CA ARG A 112 3.95 -3.37 17.61
C ARG A 112 4.13 -2.19 18.56
#